data_AF-A0A392MPH7-F1
#
_entry.id   AF-A0A392MPH7-F1
#
_cell.length_a   1.000
_cell.length_b   1.000
_cell.length_c   1.000
_cell.angle_alpha   90.00
_cell.angle_beta   90.00
_cell.angle_gamma   90.00
#
_symmetry.space_group_name_H-M   'P 1'
#
loop_
_entity.id
_entity.type
_entity.pdbx_description
1 polymer ?
#
loop_
_entity_poly.entity_id
_entity_poly.type
_entity_poly.pdbx_seq_one_letter_code
_entity_poly.pdbx_strand_id
1 'polypeptide(L)'
;NKINIVEAGALEPILSFLKSQNPNLQASATAALLTLSASSTNKPIISACGAIPLLVEILKDGSPQAKADAVMALANLSTYPDILSIILKTNPIPFIVDILKTCKKSSKTAEKCCALIEPLVDYDECRTSLISEEGGILAVVEVLENGTLQSREHAVGALLTMCQSDRCKYREPILKEGVIPGLLELTVHGTPKSQTKARTLLQLLRESPYPRSEIQPDTLENIVCNIISQIDGEDQSGKAKKMLAEMVQV
;
A
#
# COMPACT_ATOMS: atom_id res chain seq x y z
N ASN A 1 21.07 -20.80 -15.00
CA ASN A 1 21.51 -21.76 -13.97
C ASN A 1 20.55 -21.88 -12.78
N LYS A 2 19.72 -20.87 -12.44
CA LYS A 2 18.79 -20.91 -11.29
C LYS A 2 17.93 -22.19 -11.18
N ILE A 3 17.39 -22.67 -12.31
CA ILE A 3 16.59 -23.89 -12.37
C ILE A 3 17.47 -25.11 -12.03
N ASN A 4 18.58 -25.28 -12.76
CA ASN A 4 19.53 -26.37 -12.56
C ASN A 4 20.08 -26.45 -11.13
N ILE A 5 20.25 -25.32 -10.43
CA ILE A 5 20.68 -25.29 -9.03
C ILE A 5 19.62 -25.94 -8.11
N VAL A 6 18.34 -25.63 -8.34
CA VAL A 6 17.23 -26.24 -7.60
C VAL A 6 17.10 -27.72 -7.93
N GLU A 7 17.20 -28.09 -9.22
CA GLU A 7 17.16 -29.49 -9.68
C GLU A 7 18.33 -30.33 -9.12
N ALA A 8 19.48 -29.71 -8.88
CA ALA A 8 20.64 -30.35 -8.24
C ALA A 8 20.48 -30.54 -6.72
N GLY A 9 19.32 -30.23 -6.15
CA GLY A 9 19.03 -30.46 -4.72
C GLY A 9 19.53 -29.37 -3.77
N ALA A 10 19.87 -28.17 -4.27
CA ALA A 10 20.44 -27.11 -3.43
C ALA A 10 19.47 -26.54 -2.37
N LEU A 11 18.16 -26.76 -2.50
CA LEU A 11 17.18 -26.17 -1.57
C LEU A 11 17.32 -26.71 -0.14
N GLU A 12 17.53 -28.02 0.05
CA GLU A 12 17.63 -28.59 1.40
C GLU A 12 18.83 -28.02 2.19
N PRO A 13 20.06 -27.98 1.64
CA PRO A 13 21.17 -27.29 2.27
C PRO A 13 20.88 -25.80 2.56
N ILE A 14 20.31 -25.07 1.59
CA ILE A 14 19.96 -23.65 1.79
C ILE A 14 19.00 -23.49 2.97
N LEU A 15 17.96 -24.32 3.06
CA LEU A 15 16.99 -24.26 4.15
C LEU A 15 17.62 -24.57 5.52
N SER A 16 18.57 -25.50 5.57
CA SER A 16 19.34 -25.76 6.80
C SER A 16 20.16 -24.54 7.24
N PHE A 17 20.70 -23.79 6.28
CA PHE A 17 21.49 -22.58 6.54
C PHE A 17 20.64 -21.38 6.94
N LEU A 18 19.39 -21.28 6.47
CA LEU A 18 18.43 -20.27 6.93
C LEU A 18 18.15 -20.40 8.44
N LYS A 19 18.17 -21.62 8.97
CA LYS A 19 17.96 -21.92 10.41
C LYS A 19 19.24 -21.77 11.26
N SER A 20 20.36 -21.43 10.64
CA SER A 20 21.63 -21.31 11.34
C SER A 20 21.64 -20.11 12.28
N GLN A 21 22.22 -20.30 13.47
CA GLN A 21 22.50 -19.21 14.41
C GLN A 21 23.68 -18.33 13.97
N ASN A 22 24.39 -18.73 12.90
CA ASN A 22 25.43 -17.91 12.31
C ASN A 22 24.80 -16.86 11.37
N PRO A 23 24.84 -15.56 11.69
CA PRO A 23 24.16 -14.53 10.93
C PRO A 23 24.70 -14.36 9.51
N ASN A 24 26.00 -14.62 9.29
CA ASN A 24 26.61 -14.55 7.96
C ASN A 24 26.12 -15.71 7.06
N LEU A 25 25.97 -16.89 7.65
CA LEU A 25 25.47 -18.06 6.94
C LEU A 25 23.98 -17.91 6.61
N GLN A 26 23.17 -17.44 7.57
CA GLN A 26 21.76 -17.13 7.35
C GLN A 26 21.58 -16.06 6.27
N ALA A 27 22.32 -14.96 6.33
CA ALA A 27 22.26 -13.89 5.33
C ALA A 27 22.64 -14.40 3.93
N SER A 28 23.72 -15.19 3.83
CA SER A 28 24.17 -15.78 2.57
C SER A 28 23.12 -16.75 1.99
N ALA A 29 22.50 -17.58 2.83
CA ALA A 29 21.42 -18.47 2.43
C ALA A 29 20.17 -17.69 1.97
N THR A 30 19.86 -16.59 2.64
CA THR A 30 18.74 -15.70 2.27
C THR A 30 18.97 -15.07 0.90
N ALA A 31 20.18 -14.55 0.65
CA ALA A 31 20.56 -13.99 -0.65
C ALA A 31 20.55 -15.03 -1.79
N ALA A 32 20.98 -16.26 -1.49
CA ALA A 32 20.88 -17.37 -2.43
C ALA A 32 19.41 -17.66 -2.78
N LEU A 33 18.55 -17.76 -1.76
CA LEU A 33 17.13 -18.02 -1.96
C LEU A 33 16.42 -16.88 -2.71
N LEU A 34 16.77 -15.62 -2.42
CA LEU A 34 16.34 -14.46 -3.21
C LEU A 34 16.71 -14.66 -4.69
N THR A 35 17.94 -15.03 -4.99
CA THR A 35 18.40 -15.23 -6.38
C THR A 35 17.60 -16.33 -7.09
N LEU A 36 17.33 -17.44 -6.40
CA LEU A 36 16.57 -18.58 -6.93
C LEU A 36 15.08 -18.26 -7.11
N SER A 37 14.48 -17.49 -6.19
CA SER A 37 13.05 -17.10 -6.23
C SER A 37 12.68 -16.26 -7.46
N ALA A 38 13.65 -15.61 -8.09
CA ALA A 38 13.42 -14.80 -9.28
C ALA A 38 13.11 -15.65 -10.54
N SER A 39 13.27 -16.97 -10.52
CA SER A 39 12.84 -17.87 -11.60
C SER A 39 11.41 -18.32 -11.38
N SER A 40 10.51 -18.12 -12.36
CA SER A 40 9.12 -18.58 -12.31
C SER A 40 9.00 -20.08 -12.06
N THR A 41 9.84 -20.89 -12.70
CA THR A 41 9.89 -22.36 -12.52
C THR A 41 10.21 -22.77 -11.09
N ASN A 42 11.06 -22.00 -10.39
CA ASN A 42 11.48 -22.34 -9.04
C ASN A 42 10.46 -21.95 -7.96
N LYS A 43 9.55 -20.99 -8.21
CA LYS A 43 8.66 -20.44 -7.17
C LYS A 43 7.77 -21.52 -6.52
N PRO A 44 7.08 -22.40 -7.28
CA PRO A 44 6.28 -23.46 -6.69
C PRO A 44 7.13 -24.44 -5.88
N ILE A 45 8.35 -24.76 -6.35
CA ILE A 45 9.26 -25.70 -5.68
C ILE A 45 9.77 -25.12 -4.36
N ILE A 46 10.19 -23.84 -4.37
CA ILE A 46 10.62 -23.11 -3.17
C ILE A 46 9.49 -22.98 -2.15
N SER A 47 8.26 -22.74 -2.62
CA SER A 47 7.09 -22.71 -1.74
C SER A 47 6.85 -24.08 -1.10
N ALA A 48 6.85 -25.14 -1.91
CA ALA A 48 6.58 -26.51 -1.46
C ALA A 48 7.63 -27.06 -0.49
N CYS A 49 8.87 -26.59 -0.54
CA CYS A 49 9.92 -27.04 0.39
C CYS A 49 9.87 -26.38 1.78
N GLY A 50 8.90 -25.48 2.04
CA GLY A 50 8.74 -24.85 3.34
C GLY A 50 9.65 -23.64 3.58
N ALA A 51 10.11 -22.98 2.52
CA ALA A 51 10.99 -21.82 2.63
C ALA A 51 10.27 -20.56 3.18
N ILE A 52 8.96 -20.42 2.93
CA ILE A 52 8.20 -19.20 3.26
C ILE A 52 8.18 -18.90 4.77
N PRO A 53 7.85 -19.86 5.67
CA PRO A 53 7.92 -19.60 7.11
C PRO A 53 9.30 -19.14 7.59
N LEU A 54 10.38 -19.72 7.02
CA LEU A 54 11.76 -19.35 7.38
C LEU A 54 12.11 -17.94 6.90
N LEU A 55 11.65 -17.54 5.72
CA LEU A 55 11.83 -16.17 5.24
C LEU A 55 11.12 -15.16 6.15
N VAL A 56 9.94 -15.49 6.67
CA VAL A 56 9.20 -14.61 7.60
C VAL A 56 9.86 -14.56 8.98
N GLU A 57 10.42 -15.65 9.47
CA GLU A 57 11.27 -15.66 10.68
C GLU A 57 12.49 -14.71 10.51
N ILE A 58 13.08 -14.68 9.32
CA ILE A 58 14.20 -13.77 9.02
C ILE A 58 13.74 -12.31 8.95
N LEU A 59 12.51 -12.00 8.50
CA LEU A 59 11.97 -10.64 8.60
C LEU A 59 11.92 -10.14 10.04
N LYS A 60 11.64 -11.05 10.98
CA LYS A 60 11.56 -10.75 12.41
C LYS A 60 12.95 -10.55 13.02
N ASP A 61 13.81 -11.56 12.93
CA ASP A 61 15.02 -11.68 13.74
C ASP A 61 16.34 -11.55 12.93
N GLY A 62 16.26 -11.39 11.61
CA GLY A 62 17.43 -11.28 10.73
C GLY A 62 18.17 -9.94 10.80
N SER A 63 19.39 -9.92 10.26
CA SER A 63 20.15 -8.67 10.06
C SER A 63 19.43 -7.73 9.09
N PRO A 64 19.71 -6.41 9.08
CA PRO A 64 19.05 -5.48 8.16
C PRO A 64 19.13 -5.90 6.68
N GLN A 65 20.28 -6.44 6.26
CA GLN A 65 20.45 -6.95 4.89
C GLN A 65 19.64 -8.24 4.67
N ALA A 66 19.64 -9.16 5.64
CA ALA A 66 18.87 -10.40 5.53
C ALA A 66 17.35 -10.12 5.50
N LYS A 67 16.85 -9.16 6.29
CA LYS A 67 15.46 -8.69 6.23
C LYS A 67 15.10 -8.13 4.85
N ALA A 68 15.99 -7.30 4.27
CA ALA A 68 15.81 -6.77 2.93
C ALA A 68 15.78 -7.90 1.88
N ASP A 69 16.72 -8.83 1.92
CA ASP A 69 16.76 -9.95 0.98
C ASP A 69 15.55 -10.88 1.12
N ALA A 70 15.09 -11.10 2.36
CA ALA A 70 13.92 -11.92 2.66
C ALA A 70 12.63 -11.32 2.10
N VAL A 71 12.39 -10.01 2.28
CA VAL A 71 11.20 -9.37 1.70
C VAL A 71 11.26 -9.33 0.18
N MET A 72 12.46 -9.16 -0.39
CA MET A 72 12.65 -9.25 -1.84
C MET A 72 12.36 -10.66 -2.37
N ALA A 73 12.74 -11.72 -1.63
CA ALA A 73 12.45 -13.10 -1.99
C ALA A 73 10.94 -13.38 -1.92
N LEU A 74 10.27 -12.96 -0.84
CA LEU A 74 8.82 -13.08 -0.70
C LEU A 74 8.06 -12.32 -1.80
N ALA A 75 8.50 -11.12 -2.16
CA ALA A 75 7.92 -10.35 -3.26
C ALA A 75 8.14 -11.01 -4.64
N ASN A 76 9.22 -11.77 -4.83
CA ASN A 76 9.39 -12.56 -6.05
C ASN A 76 8.44 -13.76 -6.06
N LEU A 77 8.30 -14.45 -4.93
CA LEU A 77 7.42 -15.62 -4.78
C LEU A 77 5.95 -15.24 -4.94
N SER A 78 5.54 -14.07 -4.42
CA SER A 78 4.16 -13.58 -4.45
C SER A 78 3.60 -13.32 -5.85
N THR A 79 4.46 -13.23 -6.88
CA THR A 79 3.98 -13.14 -8.27
C THR A 79 3.40 -14.46 -8.80
N TYR A 80 3.40 -15.53 -8.00
CA TYR A 80 2.69 -16.77 -8.29
C TYR A 80 1.44 -16.83 -7.39
N PRO A 81 0.21 -16.73 -7.95
CA PRO A 81 -1.01 -16.52 -7.16
C PRO A 81 -1.21 -17.50 -6.00
N ASP A 82 -0.95 -18.79 -6.22
CA ASP A 82 -1.16 -19.83 -5.20
C ASP A 82 -0.28 -19.65 -3.95
N ILE A 83 0.82 -18.90 -4.08
CA ILE A 83 1.76 -18.64 -2.99
C ILE A 83 1.26 -17.52 -2.05
N LEU A 84 0.41 -16.60 -2.52
CA LEU A 84 -0.07 -15.46 -1.73
C LEU A 84 -0.74 -15.90 -0.43
N SER A 85 -1.64 -16.89 -0.51
CA SER A 85 -2.33 -17.44 0.66
C SER A 85 -1.38 -18.14 1.65
N ILE A 86 -0.30 -18.73 1.15
CA ILE A 86 0.73 -19.40 1.98
C ILE A 86 1.55 -18.35 2.73
N ILE A 87 1.94 -17.27 2.04
CA ILE A 87 2.63 -16.13 2.66
C ILE A 87 1.76 -15.54 3.77
N LEU A 88 0.47 -15.28 3.53
CA LEU A 88 -0.39 -14.68 4.55
C LEU A 88 -0.57 -15.53 5.80
N LYS A 89 -0.66 -16.86 5.65
CA LYS A 89 -0.77 -17.79 6.80
C LYS A 89 0.42 -17.72 7.76
N THR A 90 1.55 -17.15 7.33
CA THR A 90 2.73 -16.95 8.19
C THR A 90 2.74 -15.60 8.92
N ASN A 91 1.68 -14.80 8.79
CA ASN A 91 1.51 -13.48 9.44
C ASN A 91 2.69 -12.51 9.20
N PRO A 92 3.04 -12.20 7.93
CA PRO A 92 4.22 -11.40 7.63
C PRO A 92 4.04 -9.89 7.88
N ILE A 93 2.78 -9.42 7.98
CA ILE A 93 2.44 -7.98 7.94
C ILE A 93 3.12 -7.16 9.04
N PRO A 94 3.15 -7.57 10.33
CA PRO A 94 3.84 -6.80 11.37
C PRO A 94 5.32 -6.56 11.03
N PHE A 95 6.01 -7.58 10.50
CA PHE A 95 7.43 -7.48 10.17
C PHE A 95 7.68 -6.66 8.89
N ILE A 96 6.78 -6.73 7.90
CA ILE A 96 6.85 -5.86 6.73
C ILE A 96 6.63 -4.39 7.13
N VAL A 97 5.70 -4.12 8.04
CA VAL A 97 5.46 -2.77 8.56
C VAL A 97 6.67 -2.25 9.33
N ASP A 98 7.31 -3.07 10.18
CA ASP A 98 8.55 -2.71 10.87
C ASP A 98 9.69 -2.33 9.91
N ILE A 99 9.88 -3.11 8.83
CA ILE A 99 10.84 -2.79 7.79
C ILE A 99 10.49 -1.46 7.10
N LEU A 100 9.20 -1.25 6.78
CA LEU A 100 8.77 0.01 6.17
C LEU A 100 9.02 1.21 7.10
N LYS A 101 8.77 1.09 8.41
CA LYS A 101 9.03 2.17 9.39
C LYS A 101 10.50 2.59 9.44
N THR A 102 11.43 1.65 9.22
CA THR A 102 12.87 1.88 9.41
C THR A 102 13.63 2.13 8.11
N CYS A 103 13.15 1.64 6.96
CA CYS A 103 13.86 1.79 5.69
C CYS A 103 13.60 3.15 5.01
N LYS A 104 14.54 3.57 4.16
CA LYS A 104 14.33 4.74 3.28
C LYS A 104 13.17 4.44 2.32
N LYS A 105 12.16 5.31 2.27
CA LYS A 105 10.96 5.11 1.42
C LYS A 105 11.27 5.04 -0.07
N SER A 106 12.33 5.72 -0.51
CA SER A 106 12.83 5.65 -1.89
C SER A 106 13.70 4.42 -2.19
N SER A 107 13.85 3.48 -1.24
CA SER A 107 14.71 2.29 -1.41
C SER A 107 14.00 1.17 -2.16
N LYS A 108 14.81 0.23 -2.67
CA LYS A 108 14.28 -1.00 -3.27
C LYS A 108 13.54 -1.88 -2.25
N THR A 109 13.96 -1.85 -0.99
CA THR A 109 13.29 -2.56 0.10
C THR A 109 11.86 -2.06 0.28
N ALA A 110 11.66 -0.74 0.35
CA ALA A 110 10.32 -0.14 0.44
C ALA A 110 9.45 -0.48 -0.78
N GLU A 111 10.02 -0.41 -2.00
CA GLU A 111 9.33 -0.85 -3.22
C GLU A 111 8.83 -2.29 -3.10
N LYS A 112 9.68 -3.21 -2.61
CA LYS A 112 9.36 -4.63 -2.52
C LYS A 112 8.41 -4.97 -1.38
N CYS A 113 8.44 -4.22 -0.28
CA CYS A 113 7.42 -4.30 0.76
C CYS A 113 6.04 -3.96 0.17
N CYS A 114 5.90 -2.81 -0.52
CA CYS A 114 4.62 -2.42 -1.11
C CYS A 114 4.20 -3.33 -2.27
N ALA A 115 5.14 -3.80 -3.10
CA ALA A 115 4.84 -4.76 -4.17
C ALA A 115 4.37 -6.12 -3.63
N LEU A 116 4.77 -6.48 -2.40
CA LEU A 116 4.24 -7.64 -1.69
C LEU A 116 2.87 -7.34 -1.06
N ILE A 117 2.69 -6.18 -0.42
CA ILE A 117 1.41 -5.80 0.20
C ILE A 117 0.29 -5.67 -0.83
N GLU A 118 0.53 -5.06 -2.00
CA GLU A 118 -0.50 -4.77 -3.01
C GLU A 118 -1.35 -5.99 -3.41
N PRO A 119 -0.81 -7.17 -3.76
CA PRO A 119 -1.63 -8.36 -4.02
C PRO A 119 -2.15 -9.04 -2.74
N LEU A 120 -1.54 -8.81 -1.58
CA LEU A 120 -2.00 -9.42 -0.33
C LEU A 120 -3.24 -8.74 0.23
N VAL A 121 -3.46 -7.45 -0.03
CA VAL A 121 -4.67 -6.74 0.43
C VAL A 121 -5.96 -7.19 -0.24
N ASP A 122 -5.90 -8.06 -1.26
CA ASP A 122 -7.08 -8.76 -1.78
C ASP A 122 -7.71 -9.66 -0.70
N TYR A 123 -6.92 -10.11 0.28
CA TYR A 123 -7.33 -10.96 1.39
C TYR A 123 -7.73 -10.11 2.61
N ASP A 124 -8.84 -10.46 3.27
CA ASP A 124 -9.32 -9.70 4.44
C ASP A 124 -8.33 -9.77 5.62
N GLU A 125 -7.66 -10.91 5.77
CA GLU A 125 -6.64 -11.13 6.79
C GLU A 125 -5.51 -10.10 6.68
N CYS A 126 -5.07 -9.79 5.46
CA CYS A 126 -4.05 -8.77 5.23
C CYS A 126 -4.58 -7.37 5.59
N ARG A 127 -5.78 -7.01 5.12
CA ARG A 127 -6.35 -5.67 5.36
C ARG A 127 -6.59 -5.42 6.85
N THR A 128 -7.13 -6.43 7.54
CA THR A 128 -7.37 -6.37 8.98
C THR A 128 -6.03 -6.29 9.73
N SER A 129 -5.05 -7.13 9.40
CA SER A 129 -3.72 -7.06 10.02
C SER A 129 -3.00 -5.72 9.78
N LEU A 130 -3.12 -5.13 8.59
CA LEU A 130 -2.47 -3.86 8.25
C LEU A 130 -3.04 -2.67 9.04
N ILE A 131 -4.31 -2.72 9.42
CA ILE A 131 -4.96 -1.68 10.23
C ILE A 131 -4.74 -1.90 11.72
N SER A 132 -4.74 -3.16 12.16
CA SER A 132 -4.47 -3.50 13.55
C SER A 132 -3.02 -3.24 13.94
N GLU A 133 -2.09 -3.33 12.99
CA GLU A 133 -0.69 -3.01 13.21
C GLU A 133 -0.49 -1.50 13.40
N GLU A 134 0.12 -1.11 14.51
CA GLU A 134 0.38 0.30 14.83
C GLU A 134 1.19 0.96 13.69
N GLY A 135 0.68 2.04 13.11
CA GLY A 135 1.34 2.71 11.99
C GLY A 135 1.43 1.90 10.70
N GLY A 136 0.64 0.82 10.54
CA GLY A 136 0.63 0.01 9.32
C GLY A 136 0.15 0.80 8.10
N ILE A 137 -0.96 1.52 8.22
CA ILE A 137 -1.47 2.40 7.16
C ILE A 137 -0.51 3.57 6.92
N LEU A 138 -0.01 4.20 8.00
CA LEU A 138 0.96 5.29 7.92
C LEU A 138 2.20 4.88 7.11
N ALA A 139 2.75 3.69 7.38
CA ALA A 139 3.93 3.19 6.67
C ALA A 139 3.70 3.08 5.15
N VAL A 140 2.50 2.72 4.70
CA VAL A 140 2.12 2.69 3.28
C VAL A 140 1.93 4.11 2.73
N VAL A 141 1.31 5.02 3.49
CA VAL A 141 1.14 6.43 3.11
C VAL A 141 2.49 7.13 2.95
N GLU A 142 3.44 6.92 3.86
CA GLU A 142 4.78 7.50 3.76
C GLU A 142 5.55 7.02 2.52
N VAL A 143 5.31 5.77 2.07
CA VAL A 143 5.85 5.27 0.79
C VAL A 143 5.14 5.90 -0.40
N LEU A 144 3.83 6.13 -0.31
CA LEU A 144 3.06 6.85 -1.33
C LEU A 144 3.55 8.29 -1.52
N GLU A 145 4.02 8.94 -0.47
CA GLU A 145 4.55 10.30 -0.50
C GLU A 145 6.00 10.34 -0.98
N ASN A 146 6.88 9.53 -0.36
CA ASN A 146 8.34 9.69 -0.47
C ASN A 146 9.02 8.55 -1.24
N GLY A 147 8.24 7.66 -1.85
CA GLY A 147 8.72 6.52 -2.61
C GLY A 147 9.19 6.84 -4.02
N THR A 148 9.80 5.84 -4.67
CA THR A 148 10.01 5.89 -6.13
C THR A 148 8.67 5.82 -6.87
N LEU A 149 8.61 6.20 -8.15
CA LEU A 149 7.38 6.07 -8.95
C LEU A 149 6.77 4.67 -8.87
N GLN A 150 7.60 3.62 -8.88
CA GLN A 150 7.16 2.24 -8.75
C GLN A 150 6.61 1.95 -7.34
N SER A 151 7.32 2.37 -6.29
CA SER A 151 6.87 2.20 -4.89
C SER A 151 5.54 2.90 -4.64
N ARG A 152 5.39 4.13 -5.15
CA ARG A 152 4.17 4.94 -5.04
C ARG A 152 2.99 4.28 -5.77
N GLU A 153 3.23 3.70 -6.95
CA GLU A 153 2.21 2.96 -7.70
C GLU A 153 1.69 1.72 -6.95
N HIS A 154 2.58 0.98 -6.27
CA HIS A 154 2.20 -0.14 -5.42
C HIS A 154 1.45 0.32 -4.17
N ALA A 155 1.94 1.38 -3.50
CA ALA A 155 1.31 1.93 -2.31
C ALA A 155 -0.11 2.44 -2.57
N VAL A 156 -0.32 3.23 -3.64
CA VAL A 156 -1.66 3.70 -4.02
C VAL A 156 -2.55 2.54 -4.46
N GLY A 157 -1.99 1.51 -5.09
CA GLY A 157 -2.72 0.29 -5.44
C GLY A 157 -3.27 -0.43 -4.21
N ALA A 158 -2.43 -0.63 -3.19
CA ALA A 158 -2.86 -1.26 -1.94
C ALA A 158 -4.00 -0.48 -1.26
N LEU A 159 -3.85 0.84 -1.10
CA LEU A 159 -4.85 1.69 -0.47
C LEU A 159 -6.16 1.76 -1.29
N LEU A 160 -6.06 1.77 -2.62
CA LEU A 160 -7.22 1.72 -3.51
C LEU A 160 -7.99 0.41 -3.36
N THR A 161 -7.31 -0.74 -3.42
CA THR A 161 -7.92 -2.06 -3.25
C THR A 161 -8.63 -2.16 -1.89
N MET A 162 -8.01 -1.65 -0.82
CA MET A 162 -8.66 -1.56 0.49
C MET A 162 -9.97 -0.78 0.38
N CYS A 163 -9.95 0.48 -0.07
CA CYS A 163 -11.16 1.29 -0.22
C CYS A 163 -12.22 0.68 -1.15
N GLN A 164 -11.82 -0.05 -2.19
CA GLN A 164 -12.76 -0.74 -3.09
C GLN A 164 -13.40 -1.96 -2.44
N SER A 165 -12.69 -2.65 -1.56
CA SER A 165 -13.21 -3.83 -0.85
C SER A 165 -14.26 -3.49 0.20
N ASP A 166 -14.02 -2.46 1.02
CA ASP A 166 -14.99 -1.92 1.97
C ASP A 166 -14.67 -0.45 2.29
N ARG A 167 -15.26 0.45 1.51
CA ARG A 167 -15.02 1.89 1.65
C ARG A 167 -15.34 2.38 3.06
N CYS A 168 -16.38 1.87 3.71
CA CYS A 168 -16.79 2.33 5.04
C CYS A 168 -15.78 1.95 6.11
N LYS A 169 -15.21 0.74 6.03
CA LYS A 169 -14.20 0.25 6.96
C LYS A 169 -12.83 0.94 6.78
N TYR A 170 -12.44 1.21 5.54
CA TYR A 170 -11.05 1.59 5.23
C TYR A 170 -10.81 3.08 4.98
N ARG A 171 -11.86 3.85 4.67
CA ARG A 171 -11.76 5.29 4.40
C ARG A 171 -11.15 6.08 5.55
N GLU A 172 -11.73 5.98 6.73
CA GLU A 172 -11.35 6.83 7.87
C GLU A 172 -9.91 6.56 8.34
N PRO A 173 -9.46 5.29 8.50
CA PRO A 173 -8.06 5.00 8.79
C PRO A 173 -7.09 5.62 7.77
N ILE A 174 -7.42 5.54 6.47
CA ILE A 174 -6.57 6.08 5.40
C ILE A 174 -6.51 7.61 5.43
N LEU A 175 -7.64 8.29 5.68
CA LEU A 175 -7.68 9.76 5.79
C LEU A 175 -6.93 10.26 7.03
N LYS A 176 -7.05 9.56 8.15
CA LYS A 176 -6.41 9.93 9.41
C LYS A 176 -4.89 9.99 9.31
N GLU A 177 -4.29 9.12 8.48
CA GLU A 177 -2.84 9.12 8.22
C GLU A 177 -2.40 10.17 7.19
N GLY A 178 -3.29 11.06 6.73
CA GLY A 178 -2.90 12.23 5.95
C GLY A 178 -2.63 11.97 4.47
N VAL A 179 -3.22 10.94 3.85
CA VAL A 179 -2.89 10.50 2.47
C VAL A 179 -3.12 11.53 1.34
N ILE A 180 -3.92 12.57 1.58
CA ILE A 180 -4.45 13.46 0.52
C ILE A 180 -3.35 14.23 -0.25
N PRO A 181 -2.37 14.89 0.39
CA PRO A 181 -1.33 15.63 -0.33
C PRO A 181 -0.53 14.72 -1.26
N GLY A 182 -0.12 13.54 -0.78
CA GLY A 182 0.59 12.55 -1.58
C GLY A 182 -0.21 12.07 -2.80
N LEU A 183 -1.52 11.89 -2.66
CA LEU A 183 -2.39 11.52 -3.79
C LEU A 183 -2.52 12.64 -4.80
N LEU A 184 -2.72 13.88 -4.36
CA LEU A 184 -2.82 15.04 -5.25
C LEU A 184 -1.54 15.21 -6.06
N GLU A 185 -0.38 15.13 -5.40
CA GLU A 185 0.92 15.16 -6.08
C GLU A 185 1.05 14.01 -7.10
N LEU A 186 0.64 12.80 -6.71
CA LEU A 186 0.70 11.62 -7.58
C LEU A 186 -0.21 11.74 -8.82
N THR A 187 -1.31 12.51 -8.75
CA THR A 187 -2.16 12.78 -9.94
C THR A 187 -1.47 13.61 -11.02
N VAL A 188 -0.41 14.35 -10.66
CA VAL A 188 0.35 15.22 -11.56
C VAL A 188 1.68 14.58 -11.95
N HIS A 189 2.41 14.02 -10.98
CA HIS A 189 3.78 13.54 -11.17
C HIS A 189 3.91 12.01 -11.19
N GLY A 190 2.80 11.27 -11.10
CA GLY A 190 2.80 9.80 -11.18
C GLY A 190 2.96 9.25 -12.59
N THR A 191 3.21 7.94 -12.67
CA THR A 191 3.01 7.13 -13.88
C THR A 191 1.55 7.19 -14.34
N PRO A 192 1.23 6.89 -15.62
CA PRO A 192 -0.16 6.85 -16.08
C PRO A 192 -1.07 5.93 -15.23
N LYS A 193 -0.53 4.79 -14.78
CA LYS A 193 -1.25 3.85 -13.91
C LYS A 193 -1.50 4.44 -12.52
N SER A 194 -0.46 4.96 -11.86
CA SER A 194 -0.58 5.55 -10.53
C SER A 194 -1.46 6.80 -10.51
N GLN A 195 -1.45 7.62 -11.56
CA GLN A 195 -2.36 8.76 -11.70
C GLN A 195 -3.82 8.31 -11.72
N THR A 196 -4.16 7.29 -12.51
CA THR A 196 -5.53 6.74 -12.57
C THR A 196 -5.97 6.15 -11.23
N LYS A 197 -5.09 5.37 -10.58
CA LYS A 197 -5.33 4.84 -9.23
C LYS A 197 -5.56 5.96 -8.22
N ALA A 198 -4.71 6.99 -8.23
CA ALA A 198 -4.80 8.13 -7.32
C ALA A 198 -6.11 8.91 -7.48
N ARG A 199 -6.52 9.20 -8.73
CA ARG A 199 -7.82 9.86 -9.01
C ARG A 199 -9.00 9.04 -8.50
N THR A 200 -8.96 7.73 -8.72
CA THR A 200 -10.01 6.81 -8.26
C THR A 200 -10.07 6.76 -6.73
N LEU A 201 -8.92 6.65 -6.06
CA LEU A 201 -8.86 6.65 -4.60
C LEU A 201 -9.33 7.98 -4.03
N LEU A 202 -8.93 9.13 -4.60
CA LEU A 202 -9.43 10.44 -4.19
C LEU A 202 -10.96 10.55 -4.30
N GLN A 203 -11.58 9.97 -5.33
CA GLN A 203 -13.03 9.94 -5.44
C GLN A 203 -13.67 9.15 -4.30
N LEU A 204 -13.19 7.92 -4.04
CA LEU A 204 -13.66 7.08 -2.93
C LEU A 204 -13.45 7.77 -1.56
N LEU A 205 -12.35 8.52 -1.42
CA LEU A 205 -12.00 9.31 -0.25
C LEU A 205 -12.72 10.68 -0.18
N ARG A 206 -13.44 11.11 -1.21
CA ARG A 206 -14.21 12.37 -1.17
C ARG A 206 -15.68 12.16 -0.82
N GLU A 207 -16.29 11.14 -1.39
CA GLU A 207 -17.70 10.83 -1.16
C GLU A 207 -17.88 10.57 0.34
N SER A 208 -18.76 11.27 1.05
CA SER A 208 -19.03 10.98 2.46
C SER A 208 -20.04 9.83 2.53
N PRO A 209 -19.89 8.84 3.45
CA PRO A 209 -20.91 7.80 3.63
C PRO A 209 -22.20 8.37 4.22
N TYR A 210 -22.11 9.51 4.90
CA TYR A 210 -23.26 10.33 5.24
C TYR A 210 -23.58 11.20 4.03
N PRO A 211 -24.85 11.30 3.62
CA PRO A 211 -25.26 12.43 2.79
C PRO A 211 -24.66 13.67 3.45
N ARG A 212 -24.08 14.59 2.66
CA ARG A 212 -24.02 15.96 3.17
C ARG A 212 -25.43 16.20 3.67
N SER A 213 -25.61 16.56 4.95
CA SER A 213 -26.88 17.15 5.36
C SER A 213 -27.15 18.16 4.27
N GLU A 214 -28.14 17.90 3.41
CA GLU A 214 -28.50 18.84 2.36
C GLU A 214 -28.71 20.11 3.16
N ILE A 215 -27.79 21.06 3.00
CA ILE A 215 -27.99 22.36 3.59
C ILE A 215 -29.26 22.78 2.87
N GLN A 216 -30.38 22.78 3.59
CA GLN A 216 -31.69 23.05 2.99
C GLN A 216 -31.50 24.30 2.13
N PRO A 217 -32.05 24.34 0.91
CA PRO A 217 -31.92 25.50 0.03
C PRO A 217 -32.12 26.81 0.80
N ASP A 218 -33.09 26.80 1.71
CA ASP A 218 -33.44 27.86 2.65
C ASP A 218 -32.28 28.29 3.56
N THR A 219 -31.44 27.37 4.02
CA THR A 219 -30.27 27.68 4.87
C THR A 219 -29.16 28.34 4.05
N LEU A 220 -28.91 27.87 2.83
CA LEU A 220 -27.99 28.53 1.89
C LEU A 220 -28.51 29.90 1.50
N GLU A 221 -29.80 30.00 1.20
CA GLU A 221 -30.49 31.24 0.85
C GLU A 221 -30.50 32.23 2.02
N ASN A 222 -30.67 31.77 3.26
CA ASN A 222 -30.57 32.60 4.47
C ASN A 222 -29.14 33.10 4.73
N ILE A 223 -28.13 32.25 4.51
CA ILE A 223 -26.72 32.67 4.62
C ILE A 223 -26.39 33.71 3.54
N VAL A 224 -26.83 33.49 2.30
CA VAL A 224 -26.63 34.42 1.19
C VAL A 224 -27.39 35.73 1.42
N CYS A 225 -28.65 35.68 1.87
CA CYS A 225 -29.44 36.88 2.20
C CYS A 225 -28.82 37.67 3.35
N ASN A 226 -28.30 36.99 4.39
CA ASN A 226 -27.58 37.66 5.47
C ASN A 226 -26.31 38.34 4.96
N ILE A 227 -25.53 37.70 4.09
CA ILE A 227 -24.33 38.29 3.49
C ILE A 227 -24.70 39.48 2.59
N ILE A 228 -25.73 39.35 1.74
CA ILE A 228 -26.23 40.44 0.89
C ILE A 228 -26.74 41.61 1.73
N SER A 229 -27.42 41.35 2.85
CA SER A 229 -27.89 42.41 3.76
C SER A 229 -26.76 43.13 4.52
N GLN A 230 -25.59 42.49 4.63
CA GLN A 230 -24.39 43.09 5.22
C GLN A 230 -23.52 43.80 4.18
N ILE A 231 -23.79 43.63 2.89
CA ILE A 231 -23.12 44.32 1.79
C ILE A 231 -24.03 45.47 1.35
N ASP A 232 -23.82 46.64 1.95
CA ASP A 232 -24.54 47.87 1.61
C ASP A 232 -24.07 48.35 0.22
N GLY A 233 -24.77 47.91 -0.83
CA GLY A 233 -24.48 48.28 -2.22
C GLY A 233 -25.40 47.59 -3.22
N GLU A 234 -26.45 48.29 -3.68
CA GLU A 234 -27.52 47.76 -4.55
C GLU A 234 -27.04 47.08 -5.85
N ASP A 235 -25.82 47.34 -6.34
CA ASP A 235 -25.29 46.82 -7.60
C ASP A 235 -24.66 45.40 -7.51
N GLN A 236 -24.35 44.89 -6.30
CA GLN A 236 -23.72 43.57 -6.12
C GLN A 236 -24.72 42.42 -5.87
N SER A 237 -25.90 42.72 -5.34
CA SER A 237 -26.97 41.74 -5.09
C SER A 237 -27.46 41.06 -6.37
N GLY A 238 -27.59 41.82 -7.47
CA GLY A 238 -27.95 41.28 -8.78
C GLY A 238 -26.88 40.35 -9.39
N LYS A 239 -25.60 40.66 -9.17
CA LYS A 239 -24.47 39.83 -9.65
C LYS A 239 -24.35 38.54 -8.86
N ALA A 240 -24.54 38.58 -7.53
CA ALA A 240 -24.52 37.39 -6.67
C ALA A 240 -25.65 36.41 -7.02
N LYS A 241 -26.87 36.89 -7.24
CA LYS A 241 -28.00 36.05 -7.68
C LYS A 241 -27.74 35.38 -9.03
N LYS A 242 -27.10 36.10 -9.97
CA LYS A 242 -26.75 35.56 -11.29
C LYS A 242 -25.64 34.49 -11.22
N MET A 243 -24.62 34.69 -10.39
CA MET A 243 -23.55 33.70 -10.19
C MET A 243 -24.04 32.43 -9.48
N LEU A 244 -25.00 32.54 -8.56
CA LEU A 244 -25.68 31.39 -7.95
C LEU A 244 -26.48 30.57 -8.96
N ALA A 245 -27.20 31.23 -9.86
CA ALA A 245 -27.95 30.56 -10.93
C ALA A 245 -27.04 29.79 -11.89
N GLU A 246 -25.84 30.31 -12.17
CA GLU A 246 -24.83 29.66 -13.02
C GLU A 246 -24.13 28.47 -12.31
N MET A 247 -23.97 28.51 -10.99
CA MET A 247 -23.36 27.41 -10.21
C MET A 247 -24.27 26.19 -10.01
N VAL A 248 -25.59 26.32 -10.16
CA VAL A 248 -26.56 25.22 -9.98
C VAL A 248 -26.77 24.40 -11.26
N GLN A 249 -26.26 24.86 -12.41
CA GLN A 249 -26.44 24.20 -13.71
C GLN A 249 -25.21 23.40 -14.22
N VAL A 250 -24.19 23.17 -13.39
CA VAL A 250 -22.97 22.40 -13.75
C VAL A 250 -22.74 21.21 -12.82
#